data_AF-A0A819ZWC1-F1
#
_entry.id   AF-A0A819ZWC1-F1
#
_cell.length_a   1.000
_cell.length_b   1.000
_cell.length_c   1.000
_cell.angle_alpha   90.00
_cell.angle_beta   90.00
_cell.angle_gamma   90.00
#
_symmetry.space_group_name_H-M   'P 1'
#
loop_
_entity.id
_entity.type
_entity.pdbx_description
1 polymer ?
#
loop_
_entity_poly.entity_id
_entity_poly.type
_entity_poly.pdbx_seq_one_letter_code
_entity_poly.pdbx_strand_id
1 'polypeptide(L)'
;MFSQLNDKQMKIDLSRTTTAAARNPVATELEELYETFNILIDGIETWTNDEQRLTNESFQIQTALLTLKEDLSKVKLSIEESNAYLEAIKHNQNILNQDFTSLEEKINDLQYVSYDGTLILKIINVREKMTDAQSERQTSTYSPPFYSSPNGYKMRARLYLNGDGNARRTHMSLFFVLMRSSNDPILIFPFNYKVIFCLYDQTPQQRHIIDSFRPDIKSNSFQRPRSNMNIASGIPKFFR
;
A
#
# COMPACT_ATOMS: atom_id res chain seq x y z
N MET A 1 59.60 -23.97 -11.91
CA MET A 1 60.53 -24.76 -12.75
C MET A 1 60.67 -24.03 -14.09
N PHE A 2 61.53 -23.01 -14.15
CA PHE A 2 62.14 -22.42 -15.37
C PHE A 2 63.27 -21.50 -14.86
N SER A 3 64.49 -22.03 -14.84
CA SER A 3 65.70 -21.54 -15.54
C SER A 3 66.21 -20.19 -15.01
N GLN A 4 67.10 -20.16 -14.02
CA GLN A 4 68.55 -20.14 -14.24
C GLN A 4 68.94 -19.40 -15.52
N LEU A 5 69.35 -18.12 -15.41
CA LEU A 5 70.20 -17.45 -16.38
C LEU A 5 70.93 -16.25 -15.75
N ASN A 6 72.25 -16.47 -15.59
CA ASN A 6 73.34 -15.50 -15.60
C ASN A 6 73.43 -14.41 -14.54
N ASP A 7 73.94 -14.84 -13.38
CA ASP A 7 74.93 -14.06 -12.63
C ASP A 7 76.26 -14.06 -13.40
N LYS A 8 76.56 -12.96 -14.12
CA LYS A 8 77.93 -12.63 -14.54
C LYS A 8 78.24 -11.20 -14.09
N GLN A 9 78.61 -11.07 -12.82
CA GLN A 9 79.32 -9.90 -12.33
C GLN A 9 80.69 -9.82 -13.03
N MET A 10 80.79 -8.92 -14.00
CA MET A 10 82.07 -8.51 -14.57
C MET A 10 82.72 -7.52 -13.62
N LYS A 11 83.42 -8.03 -12.59
CA LYS A 11 84.31 -7.21 -11.76
C LYS A 11 85.58 -6.91 -12.56
N ILE A 12 85.65 -5.71 -13.13
CA ILE A 12 86.92 -5.13 -13.57
C ILE A 12 87.45 -4.30 -12.40
N ASP A 13 88.46 -4.83 -11.71
CA ASP A 13 89.18 -4.14 -10.66
C ASP A 13 90.15 -3.14 -11.31
N LEU A 14 89.82 -1.85 -11.21
CA LEU A 14 90.58 -0.73 -11.77
C LEU A 14 91.41 0.00 -10.69
N SER A 15 91.87 -0.72 -9.66
CA SER A 15 92.70 -0.12 -8.61
C SER A 15 94.17 -0.53 -8.68
N ARG A 16 94.97 0.36 -9.31
CA ARG A 16 96.33 0.81 -8.95
C ARG A 16 97.35 0.80 -10.09
N THR A 17 97.37 1.90 -10.84
CA THR A 17 98.64 2.52 -11.24
C THR A 17 98.49 4.04 -11.24
N THR A 18 98.82 4.68 -10.12
CA THR A 18 99.03 6.13 -10.03
C THR A 18 100.46 6.46 -10.47
N THR A 19 100.60 7.06 -11.66
CA THR A 19 101.66 8.03 -11.93
C THR A 19 101.08 9.15 -12.81
N ALA A 20 101.16 10.38 -12.32
CA ALA A 20 100.56 11.57 -12.89
C ALA A 20 101.12 11.89 -14.29
N ALA A 21 100.26 11.87 -15.31
CA ALA A 21 100.45 12.55 -16.59
C ALA A 21 99.08 12.77 -17.24
N ALA A 22 98.76 14.03 -17.56
CA ALA A 22 97.64 14.55 -18.36
C ALA A 22 96.30 13.78 -18.30
N ARG A 23 95.26 14.37 -17.67
CA ARG A 23 93.88 13.91 -17.79
C ARG A 23 93.54 13.70 -19.28
N ASN A 24 93.37 12.45 -19.67
CA ASN A 24 92.99 12.05 -21.01
C ASN A 24 91.49 12.36 -21.16
N PRO A 25 91.06 13.26 -22.07
CA PRO A 25 89.65 13.63 -22.23
C PRO A 25 88.75 12.42 -22.49
N VAL A 26 89.28 11.39 -23.16
CA VAL A 26 88.59 10.13 -23.44
C VAL A 26 88.30 9.32 -22.16
N ALA A 27 89.15 9.42 -21.14
CA ALA A 27 88.95 8.72 -19.87
C ALA A 27 87.84 9.37 -19.04
N THR A 28 87.73 10.70 -19.05
CA THR A 28 86.65 11.45 -18.39
C THR A 28 85.30 11.21 -19.06
N GLU A 29 85.24 11.20 -20.40
CA GLU A 29 84.03 10.87 -21.16
C GLU A 29 83.54 9.44 -20.92
N LEU A 30 84.47 8.48 -20.77
CA LEU A 30 84.15 7.12 -20.38
C LEU A 30 83.58 7.06 -18.95
N GLU A 31 84.13 7.82 -18.01
CA GLU A 31 83.64 7.90 -16.62
C GLU A 31 82.21 8.46 -16.56
N GLU A 32 81.92 9.53 -17.31
CA GLU A 32 80.58 10.10 -17.46
C GLU A 32 79.61 9.11 -18.13
N LEU A 33 80.06 8.36 -19.14
CA LEU A 33 79.28 7.32 -19.78
C LEU A 33 78.96 6.16 -18.81
N TYR A 34 79.90 5.78 -17.95
CA TYR A 34 79.68 4.77 -16.91
C TYR A 34 78.68 5.25 -15.85
N GLU A 35 78.76 6.51 -15.39
CA GLU A 35 77.77 7.09 -14.48
C GLU A 35 76.37 7.11 -15.08
N THR A 36 76.24 7.58 -16.34
CA THR A 36 74.96 7.59 -17.04
C THR A 36 74.39 6.17 -17.23
N PHE A 37 75.25 5.18 -17.48
CA PHE A 37 74.84 3.78 -17.59
C PHE A 37 74.35 3.21 -16.24
N ASN A 38 75.03 3.52 -15.13
CA ASN A 38 74.61 3.09 -13.79
C ASN A 38 73.27 3.72 -13.39
N ILE A 39 73.08 5.02 -13.65
CA ILE A 39 71.80 5.71 -13.41
C ILE A 39 70.68 5.05 -14.25
N LEU A 40 70.99 4.65 -15.49
CA LEU A 40 70.02 3.97 -16.35
C LEU A 40 69.63 2.59 -15.81
N ILE A 41 70.61 1.83 -15.30
CA ILE A 41 70.39 0.52 -14.66
C ILE A 41 69.51 0.68 -13.42
N ASP A 42 69.84 1.61 -12.51
CA ASP A 42 69.05 1.89 -11.30
C ASP A 42 67.63 2.32 -11.66
N GLY A 43 67.50 3.13 -12.71
CA GLY A 43 66.21 3.49 -13.29
C GLY A 43 65.42 2.26 -13.70
N ILE A 44 65.99 1.38 -14.54
CA ILE A 44 65.32 0.15 -15.02
C ILE A 44 64.92 -0.75 -13.84
N GLU A 45 65.77 -0.90 -12.82
CA GLU A 45 65.45 -1.68 -11.62
C GLU A 45 64.26 -1.06 -10.86
N THR A 46 64.25 0.27 -10.71
CA THR A 46 63.14 1.00 -10.10
C THR A 46 61.83 0.81 -10.89
N TRP A 47 61.86 0.95 -12.22
CA TRP A 47 60.71 0.70 -13.09
C TRP A 47 60.20 -0.73 -12.99
N THR A 48 61.12 -1.71 -12.93
CA THR A 48 60.78 -3.14 -12.77
C THR A 48 60.07 -3.38 -11.44
N ASN A 49 60.56 -2.78 -10.36
CA ASN A 49 59.94 -2.86 -9.05
C ASN A 49 58.55 -2.21 -9.02
N ASP A 50 58.39 -1.06 -9.66
CA ASP A 50 57.09 -0.39 -9.79
C ASP A 50 56.09 -1.19 -10.63
N GLU A 51 56.52 -1.80 -11.73
CA GLU A 51 55.68 -2.67 -12.55
C GLU A 51 55.18 -3.87 -11.74
N GLN A 52 56.04 -4.50 -10.95
CA GLN A 52 55.65 -5.59 -10.06
C GLN A 52 54.69 -5.14 -8.96
N ARG A 53 54.92 -3.95 -8.37
CA ARG A 53 54.01 -3.35 -7.38
C ARG A 53 52.63 -3.08 -7.98
N LEU A 54 52.56 -2.43 -9.14
CA LEU A 54 51.31 -2.15 -9.83
C LEU A 54 50.56 -3.43 -10.21
N THR A 55 51.28 -4.48 -10.61
CA THR A 55 50.69 -5.79 -10.90
C THR A 55 50.04 -6.40 -9.66
N ASN A 56 50.72 -6.32 -8.51
CA ASN A 56 50.18 -6.80 -7.24
C ASN A 56 48.95 -5.98 -6.79
N GLU A 57 49.00 -4.65 -6.90
CA GLU A 57 47.86 -3.77 -6.58
C GLU A 57 46.66 -4.06 -7.48
N SER A 58 46.88 -4.24 -8.79
CA SER A 58 45.84 -4.61 -9.76
C SER A 58 45.16 -5.94 -9.41
N PHE A 59 45.96 -6.95 -9.04
CA PHE A 59 45.44 -8.25 -8.62
C PHE A 59 44.59 -8.15 -7.33
N GLN A 60 45.03 -7.34 -6.36
CA GLN A 60 44.27 -7.09 -5.12
C GLN A 60 42.94 -6.39 -5.41
N ILE A 61 42.94 -5.35 -6.24
CA ILE A 61 41.72 -4.64 -6.66
C ILE A 61 40.76 -5.59 -7.36
N GLN A 62 41.26 -6.45 -8.25
CA GLN A 62 40.43 -7.40 -8.98
C GLN A 62 39.79 -8.44 -8.05
N THR A 63 40.52 -8.89 -7.03
CA THR A 63 39.99 -9.76 -5.99
C THR A 63 38.91 -9.05 -5.19
N ALA A 64 39.16 -7.82 -4.73
CA ALA A 64 38.19 -7.03 -3.97
C ALA A 64 36.91 -6.74 -4.78
N LEU A 65 37.02 -6.47 -6.08
CA LEU A 65 35.88 -6.29 -6.98
C LEU A 65 35.01 -7.54 -7.10
N LEU A 66 35.62 -8.73 -7.15
CA LEU A 66 34.88 -9.99 -7.18
C LEU A 66 34.10 -10.21 -5.89
N THR A 67 34.73 -9.99 -4.73
CA THR A 67 34.07 -10.10 -3.43
C THR A 67 32.91 -9.12 -3.31
N LEU A 68 33.13 -7.85 -3.66
CA LEU A 68 32.10 -6.82 -3.61
C LEU A 68 30.92 -7.14 -4.53
N LYS A 69 31.17 -7.71 -5.72
CA LYS A 69 30.12 -8.13 -6.66
C LYS A 69 29.27 -9.27 -6.09
N GLU A 70 29.90 -10.19 -5.37
CA GLU A 70 29.20 -11.29 -4.70
C GLU A 70 28.31 -10.77 -3.56
N ASP A 71 28.84 -9.88 -2.72
CA ASP A 71 28.08 -9.27 -1.62
C ASP A 71 26.93 -8.40 -2.13
N LEU A 72 27.13 -7.66 -3.22
CA LEU A 72 26.06 -6.89 -3.86
C LEU A 72 24.94 -7.79 -4.38
N SER A 73 25.29 -8.99 -4.87
CA SER A 73 24.31 -9.98 -5.32
C SER A 73 23.51 -10.55 -4.14
N LYS A 74 24.16 -10.81 -2.99
CA LYS A 74 23.49 -11.23 -1.74
C LYS A 74 22.54 -10.16 -1.21
N VAL A 75 22.98 -8.90 -1.17
CA VAL A 75 22.14 -7.77 -0.74
C VAL A 75 20.94 -7.59 -1.66
N LYS A 76 21.13 -7.72 -2.97
CA LYS A 76 20.03 -7.63 -3.94
C LYS A 76 18.95 -8.69 -3.69
N LEU A 77 19.35 -9.95 -3.49
CA LEU A 77 18.41 -11.03 -3.17
C LEU A 77 17.67 -10.77 -1.85
N SER A 78 18.39 -10.32 -0.82
CA SER A 78 17.78 -9.99 0.48
C SER A 78 16.76 -8.84 0.36
N ILE A 79 17.03 -7.83 -0.47
CA ILE A 79 16.07 -6.75 -0.76
C ILE A 79 14.84 -7.29 -1.49
N GLU A 80 15.01 -8.17 -2.48
CA GLU A 80 13.89 -8.78 -3.21
C GLU A 80 12.99 -9.61 -2.28
N GLU A 81 13.58 -10.42 -1.39
CA GLU A 81 12.87 -11.20 -0.38
C GLU A 81 12.13 -10.30 0.62
N SER A 82 12.80 -9.27 1.15
CA SER A 82 12.20 -8.31 2.08
C SER A 82 11.03 -7.55 1.45
N ASN A 83 11.14 -7.20 0.16
CA ASN A 83 10.06 -6.54 -0.57
C ASN A 83 8.86 -7.47 -0.75
N ALA A 84 9.07 -8.74 -1.08
CA ALA A 84 8.00 -9.73 -1.19
C ALA A 84 7.25 -9.91 0.15
N TYR A 85 7.99 -9.96 1.26
CA TYR A 85 7.40 -10.04 2.60
C TYR A 85 6.58 -8.80 2.97
N LEU A 86 7.09 -7.61 2.63
CA LEU A 86 6.42 -6.34 2.88
C LEU A 86 5.10 -6.21 2.10
N GLU A 87 5.06 -6.67 0.85
CA GLU A 87 3.81 -6.71 0.07
C GLU A 87 2.78 -7.70 0.66
N ALA A 88 3.23 -8.86 1.14
CA ALA A 88 2.35 -9.79 1.85
C ALA A 88 1.76 -9.17 3.14
N ILE A 89 2.57 -8.45 3.92
CA ILE A 89 2.09 -7.73 5.11
C ILE A 89 1.06 -6.66 4.73
N LYS A 90 1.33 -5.84 3.73
CA LYS A 90 0.38 -4.82 3.25
C LYS A 90 -0.95 -5.43 2.84
N HIS A 91 -0.91 -6.55 2.13
CA HIS A 91 -2.12 -7.28 1.75
C HIS A 91 -2.92 -7.73 2.97
N ASN A 92 -2.26 -8.33 3.95
CA ASN A 92 -2.90 -8.76 5.20
C ASN A 92 -3.48 -7.58 6.00
N GLN A 93 -2.77 -6.44 6.04
CA GLN A 93 -3.27 -5.21 6.68
C GLN A 93 -4.54 -4.69 6.00
N ASN A 94 -4.61 -4.74 4.66
CA ASN A 94 -5.82 -4.34 3.94
C ASN A 94 -7.01 -5.25 4.28
N ILE A 95 -6.80 -6.57 4.35
CA ILE A 95 -7.84 -7.52 4.77
C ILE A 95 -8.29 -7.20 6.20
N LEU A 96 -7.35 -7.03 7.13
CA LEU A 96 -7.68 -6.74 8.53
C LEU A 96 -8.46 -5.43 8.68
N ASN A 97 -8.11 -4.39 7.93
CA ASN A 97 -8.83 -3.12 7.92
C ASN A 97 -10.26 -3.26 7.36
N GLN A 98 -10.46 -4.09 6.34
CA GLN A 98 -11.78 -4.42 5.82
C GLN A 98 -12.62 -5.17 6.85
N ASP A 99 -12.04 -6.18 7.50
CA ASP A 99 -12.71 -6.95 8.56
C ASP A 99 -13.06 -6.08 9.76
N PHE A 100 -12.15 -5.19 10.17
CA PHE A 100 -12.38 -4.21 11.24
C PHE A 100 -13.56 -3.30 10.90
N THR A 101 -13.58 -2.72 9.70
CA THR A 101 -14.69 -1.88 9.23
C THR A 101 -16.01 -2.65 9.24
N SER A 102 -16.02 -3.91 8.78
CA SER A 102 -17.22 -4.76 8.81
C SER A 102 -17.68 -5.07 10.24
N LEU A 103 -16.75 -5.27 11.18
CA LEU A 103 -17.07 -5.49 12.58
C LEU A 103 -17.62 -4.23 13.25
N GLU A 104 -17.04 -3.06 12.99
CA GLU A 104 -17.56 -1.79 13.46
C GLU A 104 -19.00 -1.56 12.99
N GLU A 105 -19.31 -1.84 11.71
CA GLU A 105 -20.67 -1.78 11.19
C GLU A 105 -21.60 -2.73 11.95
N LYS A 106 -21.19 -3.98 12.19
CA LYS A 106 -22.00 -4.96 12.96
C LYS A 106 -22.23 -4.53 14.40
N ILE A 107 -21.22 -3.96 15.07
CA ILE A 107 -21.36 -3.47 16.45
C ILE A 107 -22.31 -2.29 16.50
N ASN A 108 -22.17 -1.34 15.57
CA ASN A 108 -23.08 -0.21 15.44
C ASN A 108 -24.51 -0.69 15.17
N ASP A 109 -24.70 -1.67 14.29
CA ASP A 109 -26.01 -2.27 14.05
C ASP A 109 -26.60 -2.82 15.36
N LEU A 110 -25.85 -3.63 16.11
CA LEU A 110 -26.32 -4.23 17.37
C LEU A 110 -26.71 -3.19 18.44
N GLN A 111 -26.05 -2.04 18.49
CA GLN A 111 -26.32 -1.01 19.48
C GLN A 111 -27.71 -0.36 19.31
N TYR A 112 -28.26 -0.39 18.09
CA TYR A 112 -29.54 0.24 17.75
C TYR A 112 -30.60 -0.75 17.25
N VAL A 113 -30.34 -2.06 17.35
CA VAL A 113 -31.28 -3.09 16.89
C VAL A 113 -32.50 -3.12 17.81
N SER A 114 -33.68 -2.96 17.21
CA SER A 114 -34.96 -3.25 17.84
C SER A 114 -35.53 -4.58 17.34
N TYR A 115 -36.35 -5.22 18.19
CA TYR A 115 -37.05 -6.47 17.91
C TYR A 115 -38.56 -6.36 18.10
N ASP A 116 -39.15 -5.16 18.08
CA ASP A 116 -40.59 -4.94 18.29
C ASP A 116 -41.28 -4.35 17.04
N GLY A 117 -40.58 -4.30 15.90
CA GLY A 117 -41.05 -3.68 14.68
C GLY A 117 -40.90 -2.15 14.64
N THR A 118 -40.28 -1.53 15.65
CA THR A 118 -40.06 -0.08 15.70
C THR A 118 -38.59 0.27 15.44
N LEU A 119 -38.34 1.28 14.64
CA LEU A 119 -37.00 1.87 14.43
C LEU A 119 -37.05 3.36 14.77
N ILE A 120 -36.15 3.81 15.66
CA ILE A 120 -35.90 5.23 15.91
C ILE A 120 -34.57 5.61 15.26
N LEU A 121 -34.65 6.38 14.17
CA LEU A 121 -33.48 6.80 13.40
C LEU A 121 -33.12 8.26 13.69
N LYS A 122 -32.01 8.49 14.40
CA LYS A 122 -31.46 9.83 14.62
C LYS A 122 -30.45 10.18 13.52
N ILE A 123 -30.78 11.16 12.68
CA ILE A 123 -29.84 11.68 11.68
C ILE A 123 -29.08 12.87 12.27
N ILE A 124 -27.79 12.65 12.55
CA ILE A 124 -26.85 13.74 12.90
C ILE A 124 -26.24 14.36 11.65
N ASN A 125 -25.74 15.60 11.78
CA ASN A 125 -25.09 16.37 10.73
C ASN A 125 -25.91 16.50 9.44
N VAL A 126 -27.22 16.79 9.58
CA VAL A 126 -28.16 16.86 8.45
C VAL A 126 -27.69 17.83 7.35
N ARG A 127 -27.09 18.96 7.71
CA ARG A 127 -26.58 19.94 6.73
C ARG A 127 -25.50 19.35 5.82
N GLU A 128 -24.52 18.68 6.40
CA GLU A 128 -23.43 18.03 5.67
C GLU A 128 -23.97 16.92 4.76
N LYS A 129 -24.81 16.02 5.31
CA LYS A 129 -25.45 14.95 4.54
C LYS A 129 -26.34 15.48 3.41
N MET A 130 -26.97 16.64 3.61
CA MET A 130 -27.74 17.31 2.56
C MET A 130 -26.83 17.84 1.45
N THR A 131 -25.69 18.44 1.79
CA THR A 131 -24.68 18.87 0.81
C THR A 131 -24.12 17.68 0.03
N ASP A 132 -23.86 16.55 0.69
CA ASP A 132 -23.43 15.31 0.03
C ASP A 132 -24.50 14.77 -0.94
N ALA A 133 -25.78 14.83 -0.54
CA ALA A 133 -26.89 14.40 -1.38
C ALA A 133 -27.14 15.36 -2.56
N GLN A 134 -26.84 16.65 -2.40
CA GLN A 134 -26.93 17.66 -3.47
C GLN A 134 -25.77 17.57 -4.47
N SER A 135 -24.56 17.28 -3.97
CA SER A 135 -23.36 17.06 -4.79
C SER A 135 -23.26 15.65 -5.38
N GLU A 136 -24.23 14.78 -5.09
CA GLU A 136 -24.32 13.39 -5.57
C GLU A 136 -23.19 12.48 -5.06
N ARG A 137 -22.39 12.94 -4.08
CA ARG A 137 -21.37 12.15 -3.39
C ARG A 137 -22.01 10.99 -2.62
N GLN A 138 -23.10 11.26 -1.91
CA GLN A 138 -23.87 10.26 -1.19
C GLN A 138 -25.36 10.62 -1.23
N THR A 139 -26.10 10.00 -2.15
CA THR A 139 -27.51 10.33 -2.43
C THR A 139 -28.50 9.81 -1.38
N SER A 140 -28.12 8.78 -0.63
CA SER A 140 -29.00 8.14 0.35
C SER A 140 -28.24 7.63 1.57
N THR A 141 -28.94 7.52 2.69
CA THR A 141 -28.45 6.92 3.94
C THR A 141 -29.33 5.74 4.32
N TYR A 142 -28.73 4.62 4.71
CA TYR A 142 -29.45 3.49 5.29
C TYR A 142 -29.53 3.63 6.80
N SER A 143 -30.62 3.15 7.39
CA SER A 143 -30.66 2.91 8.83
C SER A 143 -29.93 1.61 9.18
N PRO A 144 -29.56 1.43 10.46
CA PRO A 144 -29.34 0.12 11.03
C PRO A 144 -30.54 -0.81 10.77
N PRO A 145 -30.31 -2.13 10.69
CA PRO A 145 -31.38 -3.10 10.59
C PRO A 145 -32.16 -3.20 11.90
N PHE A 146 -33.45 -3.50 11.78
CA PHE A 146 -34.35 -3.79 12.90
C PHE A 146 -35.24 -4.97 12.54
N TYR A 147 -35.90 -5.55 13.54
CA TYR A 147 -36.69 -6.76 13.39
C TYR A 147 -38.12 -6.56 13.88
N SER A 148 -39.06 -7.29 13.28
CA SER A 148 -40.46 -7.27 13.72
C SER A 148 -40.69 -8.03 15.04
N SER A 149 -39.82 -8.99 15.34
CA SER A 149 -39.79 -9.82 16.56
C SER A 149 -38.38 -10.46 16.68
N PRO A 150 -37.99 -11.07 17.81
CA PRO A 150 -36.69 -11.77 17.94
C PRO A 150 -36.44 -12.78 16.82
N ASN A 151 -37.49 -13.47 16.37
CA ASN A 151 -37.45 -14.45 15.28
C ASN A 151 -38.19 -13.94 14.01
N GLY A 152 -38.30 -12.63 13.85
CA GLY A 152 -39.14 -11.96 12.87
C GLY A 152 -38.44 -11.56 11.58
N TYR A 153 -39.14 -10.75 10.77
CA TYR A 153 -38.61 -10.17 9.54
C TYR A 153 -37.46 -9.22 9.86
N LYS A 154 -36.37 -9.28 9.09
CA LYS A 154 -35.30 -8.29 9.13
C LYS A 154 -35.60 -7.17 8.14
N MET A 155 -35.49 -5.93 8.59
CA MET A 155 -35.91 -4.75 7.83
C MET A 155 -34.92 -3.61 8.05
N ARG A 156 -34.91 -2.64 7.14
CA ARG A 156 -34.23 -1.34 7.35
C ARG A 156 -34.92 -0.24 6.57
N ALA A 157 -34.57 1.01 6.86
CA ALA A 157 -35.02 2.18 6.11
C ALA A 157 -33.91 2.70 5.19
N ARG A 158 -34.32 3.34 4.08
CA ARG A 158 -33.45 4.10 3.19
C ARG A 158 -34.00 5.51 3.04
N LEU A 159 -33.19 6.50 3.41
CA LEU A 159 -33.53 7.91 3.43
C LEU A 159 -32.79 8.65 2.32
N TYR A 160 -33.50 9.47 1.55
CA TYR A 160 -32.94 10.40 0.58
C TYR A 160 -33.30 11.82 1.01
N LEU A 161 -32.33 12.51 1.62
CA LEU A 161 -32.53 13.89 2.10
C LEU A 161 -32.85 14.86 0.96
N ASN A 162 -32.25 14.64 -0.21
CA ASN A 162 -32.47 15.45 -1.43
C ASN A 162 -33.43 14.77 -2.43
N GLY A 163 -34.25 13.83 -1.95
CA GLY A 163 -35.29 13.14 -2.72
C GLY A 163 -34.77 12.12 -3.73
N ASP A 164 -35.69 11.27 -4.20
CA ASP A 164 -35.44 10.23 -5.19
C ASP A 164 -36.46 10.26 -6.34
N GLY A 165 -36.06 9.80 -7.51
CA GLY A 165 -36.92 9.72 -8.69
C GLY A 165 -37.61 11.05 -9.04
N ASN A 166 -38.94 11.02 -9.15
CA ASN A 166 -39.77 12.21 -9.46
C ASN A 166 -39.88 13.24 -8.32
N ALA A 167 -39.32 12.93 -7.15
CA ALA A 167 -39.29 13.79 -5.97
C ALA A 167 -37.90 14.40 -5.71
N ARG A 168 -36.90 14.03 -6.53
CA ARG A 168 -35.53 14.52 -6.44
C ARG A 168 -35.49 16.06 -6.42
N ARG A 169 -34.68 16.62 -5.52
CA ARG A 169 -34.49 18.06 -5.26
C ARG A 169 -35.73 18.84 -4.83
N THR A 170 -36.85 18.18 -4.58
CA THR A 170 -38.12 18.84 -4.20
C THR A 170 -38.68 18.36 -2.88
N HIS A 171 -38.37 17.13 -2.49
CA HIS A 171 -38.86 16.51 -1.26
C HIS A 171 -37.76 15.63 -0.66
N MET A 172 -37.89 15.30 0.62
CA MET A 172 -37.26 14.16 1.24
C MET A 172 -38.05 12.89 0.91
N SER A 173 -37.35 11.82 0.54
CA SER A 173 -37.96 10.52 0.24
C SER A 173 -37.56 9.47 1.26
N LEU A 174 -38.49 8.63 1.67
CA LEU A 174 -38.25 7.59 2.67
C LEU A 174 -38.78 6.24 2.20
N PHE A 175 -37.95 5.21 2.29
CA PHE A 175 -38.26 3.87 1.81
C PHE A 175 -37.99 2.81 2.86
N PHE A 176 -38.82 1.78 2.83
CA PHE A 176 -38.69 0.55 3.58
C PHE A 176 -37.99 -0.50 2.73
N VAL A 177 -37.13 -1.28 3.37
CA VAL A 177 -36.37 -2.35 2.72
C VAL A 177 -36.53 -3.62 3.54
N LEU A 178 -37.11 -4.64 2.91
CA LEU A 178 -37.12 -5.99 3.45
C LEU A 178 -35.76 -6.67 3.20
N MET A 179 -35.18 -7.26 4.23
CA MET A 179 -33.85 -7.87 4.18
C MET A 179 -33.92 -9.37 4.42
N ARG A 180 -32.95 -10.11 3.86
CA ARG A 180 -32.81 -11.54 4.11
C ARG A 180 -32.38 -11.81 5.55
N SER A 181 -33.02 -12.80 6.18
CA SER A 181 -32.72 -13.27 7.54
C SER A 181 -32.58 -14.79 7.58
N SER A 182 -31.90 -15.31 8.61
CA SER A 182 -31.86 -16.75 8.91
C SER A 182 -33.25 -17.30 9.25
N ASN A 183 -34.15 -16.44 9.74
CA ASN A 183 -35.51 -16.81 10.12
C ASN A 183 -36.50 -16.79 8.95
N ASP A 184 -36.11 -16.37 7.74
CA ASP A 184 -37.00 -16.34 6.56
C ASP A 184 -37.72 -17.68 6.28
N PRO A 185 -37.14 -18.88 6.50
CA PRO A 185 -37.85 -20.15 6.28
C PRO A 185 -39.10 -20.36 7.15
N ILE A 186 -39.19 -19.71 8.31
CA ILE A 186 -40.33 -19.85 9.25
C ILE A 186 -41.34 -18.70 9.16
N LEU A 187 -41.07 -17.70 8.30
CA LEU A 187 -41.90 -16.52 8.13
C LEU A 187 -42.85 -16.66 6.93
N ILE A 188 -43.98 -15.96 7.00
CA ILE A 188 -44.98 -15.95 5.93
C ILE A 188 -44.58 -14.90 4.89
N PHE A 189 -44.63 -15.25 3.61
CA PHE A 189 -44.42 -14.31 2.51
C PHE A 189 -45.59 -14.36 1.52
N PRO A 190 -45.89 -13.26 0.80
CA PRO A 190 -45.20 -11.96 0.85
C PRO A 190 -45.46 -11.18 2.14
N PHE A 191 -44.52 -10.31 2.52
CA PHE A 191 -44.66 -9.40 3.65
C PHE A 191 -45.89 -8.50 3.46
N ASN A 192 -46.82 -8.51 4.40
CA ASN A 192 -48.12 -7.83 4.28
C ASN A 192 -48.51 -7.05 5.56
N TYR A 193 -47.52 -6.49 6.26
CA TYR A 193 -47.75 -5.65 7.43
C TYR A 193 -47.72 -4.18 7.03
N LYS A 194 -48.61 -3.36 7.62
CA LYS A 194 -48.64 -1.91 7.38
C LYS A 194 -47.32 -1.28 7.85
N VAL A 195 -46.70 -0.48 6.99
CA VAL A 195 -45.49 0.28 7.31
C VAL A 195 -45.88 1.72 7.59
N ILE A 196 -45.39 2.28 8.69
CA ILE A 196 -45.66 3.66 9.11
C ILE A 196 -44.32 4.39 9.22
N PHE A 197 -44.24 5.55 8.58
CA PHE A 197 -43.13 6.47 8.73
C PHE A 197 -43.58 7.67 9.57
N CYS A 198 -42.69 8.13 10.45
CA CYS A 198 -42.90 9.29 11.29
C CYS A 198 -41.65 10.17 11.28
N LEU A 199 -41.80 11.43 10.91
CA LEU A 199 -40.80 12.47 11.12
C LEU A 199 -41.17 13.25 12.38
N TYR A 200 -40.33 13.14 13.41
CA TYR A 200 -40.54 13.79 14.69
C TYR A 200 -40.19 15.28 14.62
N ASP A 201 -41.21 16.11 14.75
CA ASP A 201 -41.07 17.51 15.14
C ASP A 201 -40.57 17.62 16.58
N GLN A 202 -39.39 18.22 16.77
CA GLN A 202 -38.74 18.42 18.07
C GLN A 202 -39.06 19.79 18.69
N THR A 203 -39.91 20.60 18.06
CA THR A 203 -40.40 21.86 18.64
C THR A 203 -41.45 21.58 19.73
N PRO A 204 -41.77 22.55 20.60
CA PRO A 204 -42.83 22.41 21.59
C PRO A 204 -44.20 22.07 21.00
N GLN A 205 -44.43 22.34 19.71
CA GLN A 205 -45.68 22.07 19.03
C GLN A 205 -45.88 20.58 18.70
N GLN A 206 -44.80 19.79 18.63
CA GLN A 206 -44.81 18.34 18.37
C GLN A 206 -45.69 17.91 17.19
N ARG A 207 -45.70 18.69 16.11
CA ARG A 207 -46.48 18.41 14.90
C ARG A 207 -45.74 17.42 14.00
N HIS A 208 -45.73 16.16 14.42
CA HIS A 208 -45.07 15.09 13.68
C HIS A 208 -45.73 14.85 12.32
N ILE A 209 -44.93 14.48 11.32
CA ILE A 209 -45.40 14.15 9.98
C ILE A 209 -45.44 12.64 9.87
N ILE A 210 -46.64 12.10 9.66
CA ILE A 210 -46.89 10.66 9.64
C ILE A 210 -47.50 10.29 8.30
N ASP A 211 -46.92 9.28 7.66
CA ASP A 211 -47.48 8.69 6.46
C ASP A 211 -47.26 7.18 6.48
N SER A 212 -48.06 6.41 5.76
CA SER A 212 -48.05 4.97 5.83
C SER A 212 -48.52 4.33 4.53
N PHE A 213 -48.05 3.11 4.29
CA PHE A 213 -48.53 2.32 3.17
C PHE A 213 -48.78 0.87 3.59
N ARG A 214 -49.61 0.17 2.83
CA ARG A 214 -49.72 -1.30 2.90
C ARG A 214 -48.92 -1.90 1.74
N PRO A 215 -48.04 -2.88 2.00
CA PRO A 215 -47.30 -3.58 0.97
C PRO A 215 -48.17 -4.09 -0.17
N ASP A 216 -47.74 -3.89 -1.42
CA ASP A 216 -48.34 -4.57 -2.57
C ASP A 216 -47.79 -5.99 -2.66
N ILE A 217 -48.62 -6.98 -2.34
CA ILE A 217 -48.25 -8.41 -2.35
C ILE A 217 -47.79 -8.92 -3.73
N LYS A 218 -48.05 -8.19 -4.81
CA LYS A 218 -47.55 -8.52 -6.16
C LYS A 218 -46.15 -7.95 -6.44
N SER A 219 -45.70 -6.98 -5.65
CA SER A 219 -44.40 -6.35 -5.83
C SER A 219 -43.25 -7.26 -5.37
N ASN A 220 -42.16 -7.26 -6.13
CA ASN A 220 -40.92 -7.95 -5.77
C ASN A 220 -40.28 -7.41 -4.47
N SER A 221 -40.64 -6.19 -4.04
CA SER A 221 -40.12 -5.56 -2.82
C SER A 221 -40.49 -6.32 -1.55
N PHE A 222 -41.61 -7.05 -1.57
CA PHE A 222 -42.19 -7.71 -0.39
C PHE A 222 -42.21 -9.24 -0.49
N GLN A 223 -41.68 -9.81 -1.57
CA GLN A 223 -41.49 -11.25 -1.69
C GLN A 223 -40.37 -11.73 -0.74
N ARG A 224 -40.29 -13.05 -0.54
CA ARG A 224 -39.17 -13.65 0.20
C ARG A 224 -37.83 -13.21 -0.40
N PRO A 225 -36.93 -12.58 0.40
CA PRO A 225 -35.65 -12.10 -0.10
C PRO A 225 -34.79 -13.21 -0.71
N ARG A 226 -34.26 -12.94 -1.91
CA ARG A 226 -33.29 -13.82 -2.59
C ARG A 226 -31.86 -13.28 -2.48
N SER A 227 -31.72 -11.96 -2.41
CA SER A 227 -30.50 -11.20 -2.13
C SER A 227 -30.50 -10.68 -0.68
N ASN A 228 -29.41 -10.05 -0.25
CA ASN A 228 -29.33 -9.44 1.10
C ASN A 228 -30.48 -8.45 1.37
N MET A 229 -30.93 -7.73 0.33
CA MET A 229 -32.03 -6.76 0.40
C MET A 229 -32.91 -6.89 -0.84
N ASN A 230 -34.21 -6.67 -0.65
CA ASN A 230 -35.14 -6.45 -1.73
C ASN A 230 -35.06 -5.00 -2.25
N ILE A 231 -35.78 -4.74 -3.36
CA ILE A 231 -35.99 -3.38 -3.87
C ILE A 231 -36.72 -2.56 -2.80
N ALA A 232 -36.26 -1.33 -2.58
CA ALA A 232 -36.84 -0.43 -1.59
C ALA A 232 -38.23 0.05 -2.07
N SER A 233 -39.18 0.15 -1.15
CA SER A 233 -40.54 0.63 -1.43
C SER A 233 -41.02 1.56 -0.32
N GLY A 234 -41.68 2.66 -0.67
CA GLY A 234 -42.04 3.69 0.29
C GLY A 234 -42.60 4.93 -0.38
N ILE A 235 -42.27 6.10 0.15
CA ILE A 235 -42.97 7.36 -0.12
C ILE A 235 -41.96 8.36 -0.71
N PRO A 236 -41.95 8.55 -2.05
CA PRO A 236 -41.03 9.48 -2.69
C PRO A 236 -41.23 10.93 -2.24
N LYS A 237 -42.46 11.37 -2.02
CA LYS A 237 -42.78 12.76 -1.62
C LYS A 237 -43.21 12.81 -0.16
N PHE A 238 -42.33 12.42 0.76
CA PHE A 238 -42.69 12.28 2.17
C PHE A 238 -42.70 13.61 2.93
N PHE A 239 -41.69 14.47 2.71
CA PHE A 239 -41.61 15.80 3.32
C PHE A 239 -41.00 16.82 2.37
N ARG A 240 -41.34 18.11 2.47
CA ARG A 240 -40.85 19.17 1.58
C ARG A 240 -39.94 20.13 2.33
#